data_AF-A0A9W8N9I3-F1
#
_entry.id   AF-A0A9W8N9I3-F1
#
_cell.length_a   1.000
_cell.length_b   1.000
_cell.length_c   1.000
_cell.angle_alpha   90.00
_cell.angle_beta   90.00
_cell.angle_gamma   90.00
#
_symmetry.space_group_name_H-M   'P 1'
#
loop_
_entity.id
_entity.type
_entity.pdbx_description
1 polymer ?
#
loop_
_entity_poly.entity_id
_entity_poly.type
_entity_poly.pdbx_seq_one_letter_code
_entity_poly.pdbx_strand_id
1 'polypeptide(L)'
;MDGDWDLDWGAMVDATKMVDDKMAAIEAFTVVILVHQDDWGWLVVDLKGEALAQEDGRRRQVYAFRDALTNLGKEDLFYRWIEIVQFESSQPGGFSLERQEKTAQQIRELFSKEGIDFDEFWKDSVGTDSAMGI
;
A
#
# COMPACT_ATOMS: atom_id res chain seq x y z
N MET A 1 -6.86 15.46 -25.56
CA MET A 1 -5.99 14.32 -25.25
C MET A 1 -6.07 13.33 -26.39
N ASP A 2 -5.28 13.62 -27.42
CA ASP A 2 -4.82 12.71 -28.45
C ASP A 2 -3.68 11.85 -27.90
N GLY A 3 -3.47 10.67 -28.49
CA GLY A 3 -2.62 9.60 -27.96
C GLY A 3 -1.10 9.84 -28.02
N ASP A 4 -0.67 11.05 -28.38
CA ASP A 4 0.73 11.44 -28.42
C ASP A 4 1.09 12.13 -27.10
N TRP A 5 1.57 11.32 -26.14
CA TRP A 5 2.18 11.83 -24.92
C TRP A 5 3.55 12.42 -25.27
N ASP A 6 3.59 13.72 -25.56
CA ASP A 6 4.85 14.44 -25.68
C ASP A 6 5.27 15.02 -24.33
N LEU A 7 6.58 15.04 -24.12
CA LEU A 7 7.17 15.42 -22.84
C LEU A 7 7.40 16.94 -22.85
N ASP A 8 6.61 17.68 -22.07
CA ASP A 8 6.75 19.15 -22.02
C ASP A 8 8.05 19.53 -21.27
N TRP A 9 9.10 19.72 -22.05
CA TRP A 9 10.41 20.13 -21.56
C TRP A 9 10.37 21.48 -20.83
N GLY A 10 9.49 22.40 -21.23
CA GLY A 10 9.32 23.69 -20.57
C GLY A 10 8.79 23.51 -19.16
N ALA A 11 7.73 22.71 -19.02
CA ALA A 11 7.15 22.38 -17.72
C ALA A 11 8.13 21.66 -16.79
N MET A 12 9.01 20.79 -17.33
CA MET A 12 10.06 20.14 -16.53
C MET A 12 11.10 21.13 -15.99
N VAL A 13 11.53 22.09 -16.81
CA VAL A 13 12.50 23.11 -16.40
C VAL A 13 11.89 23.99 -15.32
N ASP A 14 10.62 24.37 -15.46
CA ASP A 14 9.92 25.19 -14.47
C ASP A 14 9.70 24.43 -13.16
N ALA A 15 9.32 23.15 -13.22
CA ALA A 15 9.24 22.29 -12.03
C ALA A 15 10.59 22.16 -11.30
N THR A 16 11.69 22.03 -12.05
CA THR A 16 13.04 21.95 -11.46
C THR A 16 13.44 23.26 -10.81
N LYS A 17 13.16 24.41 -11.45
CA LYS A 17 13.38 25.73 -10.86
C LYS A 17 12.59 25.94 -9.58
N MET A 18 11.34 25.46 -9.51
CA MET A 18 10.55 25.53 -8.27
C MET A 18 11.21 24.76 -7.11
N VAL A 19 11.92 23.67 -7.39
CA VAL A 19 12.71 22.95 -6.38
C VAL A 19 13.94 23.77 -5.98
N ASP A 20 14.68 24.32 -6.95
CA ASP A 20 15.87 25.13 -6.70
C ASP A 20 15.54 26.38 -5.86
N ASP A 21 14.42 27.04 -6.17
CA ASP A 21 13.90 28.21 -5.46
C ASP A 21 13.23 27.85 -4.12
N LYS A 22 13.23 26.56 -3.75
CA LYS A 22 12.62 26.01 -2.52
C LYS A 22 11.12 26.30 -2.39
N MET A 23 10.45 26.51 -3.52
CA MET A 23 8.99 26.69 -3.58
C MET A 23 8.26 25.35 -3.43
N ALA A 24 8.90 24.26 -3.83
CA ALA A 24 8.39 22.90 -3.67
C ALA A 24 9.51 21.91 -3.33
N ALA A 25 9.17 20.88 -2.57
CA ALA A 25 10.07 19.74 -2.35
C ALA A 25 10.07 18.85 -3.59
N ILE A 26 11.22 18.27 -3.95
CA ILE A 26 11.31 17.40 -5.15
C ILE A 26 10.41 16.16 -5.01
N GLU A 27 10.21 15.70 -3.78
CA GLU A 27 9.31 14.60 -3.40
C GLU A 27 7.83 14.97 -3.55
N ALA A 28 7.48 16.23 -3.82
CA ALA A 28 6.13 16.58 -4.20
C ALA A 28 5.82 16.12 -5.63
N PHE A 29 6.79 16.17 -6.54
CA PHE A 29 6.59 15.81 -7.96
C PHE A 29 6.54 14.29 -8.21
N THR A 30 6.84 13.46 -7.21
CA THR A 30 6.68 11.99 -7.34
C THR A 30 5.23 11.54 -7.22
N VAL A 31 4.36 12.41 -6.69
CA VAL A 31 2.98 12.10 -6.28
C VAL A 31 2.01 13.20 -6.69
N VAL A 32 2.44 14.17 -7.48
CA VAL A 32 1.59 15.26 -7.97
C VAL A 32 1.57 15.23 -9.48
N ILE A 33 0.37 15.28 -10.05
CA ILE A 33 0.14 15.48 -11.48
C ILE A 33 -0.24 16.94 -11.70
N LEU A 34 0.50 17.61 -12.59
CA LEU A 34 0.23 18.98 -13.02
C LEU A 34 -0.29 18.94 -14.45
N VAL A 35 -1.46 19.52 -14.69
CA VAL A 35 -2.06 19.63 -16.02
C VAL A 35 -2.41 21.07 -16.29
N HIS A 36 -1.90 21.64 -17.38
CA HIS A 36 -2.32 22.95 -17.84
C HIS A 36 -3.44 22.81 -18.87
N GLN A 37 -4.52 23.56 -18.71
CA GLN A 37 -5.63 23.62 -19.67
C GLN A 37 -5.95 25.09 -19.96
N ASP A 38 -6.08 25.45 -21.24
CA ASP A 38 -6.11 26.87 -21.65
C ASP A 38 -7.28 27.67 -21.06
N ASP A 39 -8.42 27.02 -20.82
CA ASP A 39 -9.59 27.68 -20.27
C ASP A 39 -9.52 27.85 -18.75
N TRP A 40 -8.92 26.87 -18.05
CA TRP A 40 -9.01 26.72 -16.59
C TRP A 40 -7.67 26.91 -15.86
N GLY A 41 -6.58 27.05 -16.58
CA GLY A 41 -5.22 27.21 -16.06
C GLY A 41 -4.62 25.91 -15.54
N TRP A 42 -3.76 26.02 -14.51
CA TRP A 42 -3.09 24.88 -13.89
C TRP A 42 -4.04 24.11 -12.95
N LEU A 43 -4.23 22.84 -13.25
CA LEU A 43 -4.89 21.85 -12.41
C LEU A 43 -3.81 21.02 -11.70
N VAL A 44 -3.96 20.85 -10.40
CA VAL A 44 -3.03 20.09 -9.55
C VAL A 44 -3.79 18.93 -8.93
N VAL A 45 -3.32 17.71 -9.18
CA VAL A 45 -3.83 16.50 -8.55
C VAL A 45 -2.75 15.94 -7.63
N ASP A 46 -2.98 16.02 -6.32
CA ASP A 46 -2.08 15.43 -5.31
C ASP A 46 -2.52 14.00 -4.96
N LEU A 47 -1.74 13.03 -5.42
CA LEU A 47 -1.93 11.60 -5.17
C LEU A 47 -1.51 11.20 -3.75
N LYS A 48 -0.87 12.07 -2.96
CA LYS A 48 -0.55 11.79 -1.54
C LYS A 48 -1.80 11.45 -0.75
N GLY A 49 -2.94 12.07 -1.06
CA GLY A 49 -4.21 11.80 -0.38
C GLY A 49 -4.65 10.34 -0.51
N GLU A 50 -4.46 9.72 -1.67
CA GLU A 50 -4.85 8.33 -1.91
C GLU A 50 -3.82 7.34 -1.36
N ALA A 51 -2.53 7.60 -1.56
CA ALA A 51 -1.46 6.73 -1.06
C ALA A 51 -1.40 6.70 0.48
N LEU A 52 -1.53 7.85 1.15
CA LEU A 52 -1.57 7.92 2.62
C LEU A 52 -2.88 7.34 3.16
N ALA A 53 -4.03 7.58 2.52
CA ALA A 53 -5.29 6.98 2.94
C ALA A 53 -5.27 5.44 2.80
N GLN A 54 -4.61 4.91 1.77
CA GLN A 54 -4.46 3.47 1.56
C GLN A 54 -3.48 2.85 2.57
N GLU A 55 -2.38 3.51 2.89
CA GLU A 55 -1.43 3.05 3.90
C GLU A 55 -2.05 3.08 5.31
N ASP A 56 -2.74 4.16 5.68
CA ASP A 56 -3.45 4.27 6.96
C ASP A 56 -4.64 3.31 7.02
N GLY A 57 -5.29 3.03 5.89
CA GLY A 57 -6.28 1.96 5.76
C GLY A 57 -5.67 0.61 6.11
N ARG A 58 -4.60 0.21 5.42
CA ARG A 58 -3.91 -1.07 5.62
C ARG A 58 -3.40 -1.22 7.05
N ARG A 59 -2.81 -0.17 7.64
CA ARG A 59 -2.37 -0.18 9.05
C ARG A 59 -3.54 -0.42 10.01
N ARG A 60 -4.66 0.27 9.82
CA ARG A 60 -5.88 0.06 10.64
C ARG A 60 -6.41 -1.36 10.53
N GLN A 61 -6.42 -1.95 9.33
CA GLN A 61 -6.83 -3.33 9.10
C GLN A 61 -5.95 -4.33 9.88
N VAL A 62 -4.62 -4.15 9.85
CA VAL A 62 -3.68 -4.98 10.60
C VAL A 62 -3.89 -4.87 12.12
N TYR A 63 -4.15 -3.66 12.63
CA TYR A 63 -4.46 -3.47 14.05
C TYR A 63 -5.79 -4.12 14.46
N ALA A 64 -6.84 -3.97 13.66
CA ALA A 64 -8.14 -4.61 13.94
C ALA A 64 -8.03 -6.14 13.99
N PHE A 65 -7.26 -6.73 13.06
CA PHE A 65 -6.97 -8.16 13.05
C PHE A 65 -6.18 -8.60 14.28
N ARG A 66 -5.17 -7.82 14.71
CA ARG A 66 -4.43 -8.07 15.95
C ARG A 66 -5.35 -8.06 17.17
N ASP A 67 -6.20 -7.03 17.29
CA ASP A 67 -7.09 -6.87 18.43
C ASP A 67 -8.09 -8.03 18.51
N ALA A 68 -8.60 -8.50 17.37
CA ALA A 68 -9.47 -9.67 17.30
C ALA A 68 -8.75 -10.96 17.77
N LEU A 69 -7.50 -11.19 17.35
CA LEU A 69 -6.71 -12.33 17.82
C LEU A 69 -6.38 -12.24 19.32
N THR A 70 -6.17 -11.02 19.81
CA THR A 70 -5.90 -10.75 21.23
C THR A 70 -7.12 -11.08 22.08
N ASN A 71 -8.32 -10.71 21.62
CA ASN A 71 -9.58 -11.05 22.29
C ASN A 71 -9.84 -12.56 22.37
N LEU A 72 -9.31 -13.34 21.42
CA LEU A 72 -9.34 -14.81 21.43
C LEU A 72 -8.20 -15.44 22.26
N GLY A 73 -7.30 -14.62 22.82
CA GLY A 73 -6.12 -15.08 23.53
C GLY A 73 -5.07 -15.76 22.63
N LYS A 74 -5.12 -15.52 21.31
CA LYS A 74 -4.22 -16.12 20.31
C LYS A 74 -3.26 -15.09 19.70
N GLU A 75 -2.70 -14.19 20.52
CA GLU A 75 -1.69 -13.22 20.06
C GLU A 75 -0.46 -13.89 19.42
N ASP A 76 -0.09 -15.09 19.85
CA ASP A 76 1.04 -15.84 19.30
C ASP A 76 0.91 -16.07 17.77
N LEU A 77 -0.30 -16.24 17.26
CA LEU A 77 -0.56 -16.40 15.83
C LEU A 77 -0.27 -15.12 15.05
N PHE A 78 -0.56 -13.96 15.64
CA PHE A 78 -0.27 -12.66 15.02
C PHE A 78 1.23 -12.47 14.85
N TYR A 79 2.03 -12.76 15.89
CA TYR A 79 3.48 -12.62 15.81
C TYR A 79 4.10 -13.58 14.79
N ARG A 80 3.65 -14.85 14.76
CA ARG A 80 4.10 -15.82 13.75
C ARG A 80 3.74 -15.39 12.32
N TRP A 81 2.57 -14.81 12.13
CA TRP A 81 2.16 -14.28 10.83
C TRP A 81 3.08 -13.14 10.36
N ILE A 82 3.30 -12.14 11.22
CA ILE A 82 4.20 -11.02 10.92
C ILE A 82 5.61 -11.52 10.64
N GLU A 83 6.10 -12.49 11.41
CA GLU A 83 7.42 -13.10 11.21
C GLU A 83 7.54 -13.76 9.83
N ILE A 84 6.56 -14.56 9.41
CA ILE A 84 6.55 -15.19 8.07
C ILE A 84 6.57 -14.12 6.97
N VAL A 85 5.71 -13.10 7.08
CA VAL A 85 5.64 -12.02 6.08
C VAL A 85 6.94 -11.22 6.00
N GLN A 86 7.53 -10.89 7.15
CA GLN A 86 8.81 -10.17 7.21
C GLN A 86 9.96 -11.02 6.68
N PHE A 87 10.02 -12.30 7.04
CA PHE A 87 11.04 -13.22 6.57
C PHE A 87 11.04 -13.28 5.05
N GLU A 88 9.88 -13.52 4.44
CA GLU A 88 9.71 -13.61 2.99
C GLU A 88 9.96 -12.27 2.29
N SER A 89 9.58 -11.14 2.90
CA SER A 89 9.88 -9.80 2.38
C SER A 89 11.37 -9.43 2.44
N SER A 90 12.11 -9.98 3.42
CA SER A 90 13.54 -9.72 3.61
C SER A 90 14.45 -10.56 2.69
N GLN A 91 13.89 -11.57 2.02
CA GLN A 91 14.65 -12.44 1.12
C GLN A 91 15.13 -11.70 -0.14
N PRO A 92 16.38 -11.93 -0.59
CA PRO A 92 16.86 -11.39 -1.85
C PRO A 92 15.98 -11.91 -3.01
N GLY A 93 15.50 -10.99 -3.84
CA GLY A 93 14.53 -11.26 -4.91
C GLY A 93 13.11 -10.72 -4.66
N GLY A 94 12.84 -10.16 -3.47
CA GLY A 94 11.58 -9.49 -3.16
C GLY A 94 10.38 -10.45 -3.04
N PHE A 95 9.18 -9.86 -2.93
CA PHE A 95 7.92 -10.55 -2.69
C PHE A 95 7.26 -10.96 -4.02
N SER A 96 7.84 -11.94 -4.72
CA SER A 96 7.32 -12.42 -6.01
C SER A 96 5.96 -13.13 -5.88
N LEU A 97 5.21 -13.22 -6.97
CA LEU A 97 3.85 -13.82 -6.99
C LEU A 97 3.83 -15.27 -6.46
N GLU A 98 4.79 -16.09 -6.86
CA GLU A 98 4.91 -17.48 -6.37
C GLU A 98 5.20 -17.55 -4.86
N ARG A 99 5.95 -16.58 -4.32
CA ARG A 99 6.22 -16.51 -2.88
C ARG A 99 4.98 -16.06 -2.12
N GLN A 100 4.24 -15.08 -2.64
CA GLN A 100 2.97 -14.65 -2.08
C GLN A 100 1.99 -15.81 -1.92
N GLU A 101 1.83 -16.64 -2.96
CA GLU A 101 0.96 -17.81 -2.89
C GLU A 101 1.42 -18.83 -1.84
N LYS A 102 2.72 -19.12 -1.78
CA LYS A 102 3.28 -20.04 -0.78
C LYS A 102 3.13 -19.51 0.65
N THR A 103 3.42 -18.23 0.86
CA THR A 103 3.25 -17.55 2.14
C THR A 103 1.79 -17.57 2.57
N ALA A 104 0.85 -17.25 1.66
CA ALA A 104 -0.57 -17.30 1.95
C ALA A 104 -1.03 -18.71 2.36
N GLN A 105 -0.56 -19.74 1.65
CA GLN A 105 -0.86 -21.13 1.97
C GLN A 105 -0.30 -21.53 3.35
N GLN A 106 0.94 -21.14 3.65
CA GLN A 106 1.57 -21.39 4.95
C GLN A 106 0.82 -20.71 6.10
N ILE A 107 0.36 -19.47 5.90
CA ILE A 107 -0.44 -18.73 6.88
C ILE A 107 -1.79 -19.43 7.09
N ARG A 108 -2.50 -19.80 6.02
CA ARG A 108 -3.76 -20.55 6.13
C ARG A 108 -3.60 -21.85 6.91
N GLU A 109 -2.55 -22.61 6.65
CA GLU A 109 -2.27 -23.85 7.40
C GLU A 109 -1.95 -23.58 8.87
N LEU A 110 -1.20 -22.51 9.18
CA LEU A 110 -0.87 -22.13 10.54
C LEU A 110 -2.12 -21.79 11.36
N PHE A 111 -3.03 -21.00 10.80
CA PHE A 111 -4.28 -20.62 11.45
C PHE A 111 -5.26 -21.79 11.54
N SER A 112 -5.34 -22.63 10.49
CA SER A 112 -6.19 -23.82 10.46
C SER A 112 -5.81 -24.84 11.54
N LYS A 113 -4.52 -25.01 11.85
CA LYS A 113 -4.05 -25.86 12.98
C LYS A 113 -4.58 -25.40 14.33
N GLU A 114 -4.85 -24.11 14.46
CA GLU A 114 -5.42 -23.48 15.64
C GLU A 114 -6.96 -23.40 15.58
N GLY A 115 -7.59 -24.02 14.57
CA GLY A 115 -9.03 -24.01 14.38
C GLY A 115 -9.61 -22.67 13.93
N ILE A 116 -8.76 -21.79 13.37
CA ILE A 116 -9.18 -20.48 12.85
C ILE A 116 -9.08 -20.51 11.32
N ASP A 117 -10.18 -20.21 10.63
CA ASP A 117 -10.14 -19.94 9.20
C ASP A 117 -9.65 -18.50 8.99
N PHE A 118 -8.48 -18.35 8.37
CA PHE A 118 -7.85 -17.04 8.19
C PHE A 118 -8.71 -16.08 7.35
N ASP A 119 -9.32 -16.57 6.28
CA ASP A 119 -10.07 -15.73 5.35
C ASP A 119 -11.40 -15.28 5.99
N GLU A 120 -12.09 -16.19 6.69
CA GLU A 120 -13.31 -15.86 7.45
C GLU A 120 -13.00 -14.90 8.61
N PHE A 121 -11.95 -15.18 9.37
CA PHE A 121 -11.57 -14.38 10.52
C PHE A 121 -11.08 -12.98 10.13
N TRP A 122 -10.36 -12.87 9.01
CA TRP A 122 -10.00 -11.57 8.45
C TRP A 122 -11.23 -10.78 8.06
N LYS A 123 -12.19 -11.41 7.37
CA LYS A 123 -13.43 -10.76 6.93
C LYS A 123 -14.26 -10.25 8.11
N ASP A 124 -14.36 -11.04 9.18
CA ASP A 124 -15.08 -10.67 10.40
C ASP A 124 -14.38 -9.51 11.14
N SER A 125 -13.04 -9.56 11.22
CA SER A 125 -12.25 -8.56 11.96
C SER A 125 -12.10 -7.23 11.24
N VAL A 126 -11.99 -7.26 9.91
CA VAL A 126 -11.58 -6.11 9.08
C VAL A 126 -12.72 -5.57 8.22
N GLY A 127 -13.80 -6.35 8.01
CA GLY A 127 -15.00 -5.93 7.28
C GLY A 127 -14.79 -5.67 5.79
N THR A 128 -13.63 -6.04 5.22
CA THR A 128 -13.29 -5.88 3.80
C THR A 128 -12.71 -7.17 3.21
N ASP A 129 -13.05 -7.49 1.95
CA ASP A 129 -12.71 -8.76 1.26
C ASP A 129 -11.23 -8.86 0.83
N SER A 130 -10.41 -7.83 1.06
CA SER A 130 -8.98 -7.84 0.72
C SER A 130 -8.14 -8.36 1.90
N ALA A 131 -8.19 -9.68 2.14
CA ALA A 131 -7.37 -10.37 3.16
C ALA A 131 -5.87 -10.38 2.84
N MET A 132 -5.52 -10.14 1.58
CA MET A 132 -4.16 -9.86 1.18
C MET A 132 -4.15 -8.50 0.52
N GLY A 133 -3.65 -7.49 1.22
CA GLY A 133 -3.38 -6.19 0.63
C GLY A 133 -2.24 -6.27 -0.39
N ILE A 134 -2.52 -6.85 -1.56
CA ILE A 134 -1.70 -6.84 -2.76
C ILE A 134 -2.39 -5.94 -3.77
#